data_AF-A0A3C0UEL3-F1
#
_entry.id   AF-A0A3C0UEL3-F1
#
_cell.length_a   1.000
_cell.length_b   1.000
_cell.length_c   1.000
_cell.angle_alpha   90.00
_cell.angle_beta   90.00
_cell.angle_gamma   90.00
#
_symmetry.space_group_name_H-M   'P 1'
#
loop_
_entity.id
_entity.type
_entity.pdbx_description
1 polymer ?
#
loop_
_entity_poly.entity_id
_entity_poly.type
_entity_poly.pdbx_seq_one_letter_code
_entity_poly.pdbx_strand_id
1 'polypeptide(L)'
;TIENAILLTIPEVSWVSVNFTGTRVVIEVVEKTIPKQEDKAPAHIVSDRDGIIMEIIALAGQPAVKKGDTVRKGDVLIKGIAPDIAPTSPNQPAQSAPITTPPQLVKASGIVKARVWYESYGEAALQQIITERTGRQEMEVLLHFGENQIALKRAPQPPFDLYESEIIHKTLPQWRNSQFSVESTLNTYYELRASLHEISVEQARDEAKARALQSVQQSIPESAQILARNIEILKLNEPNLVRIKVGVETVEDIGISQMISQ
;
A
#
# COMPACT_ATOMS: atom_id res chain seq x y z
N THR A 1 18.30 37.38 -16.77
CA THR A 1 17.03 37.42 -16.02
C THR A 1 16.96 36.19 -15.13
N ILE A 2 16.18 36.23 -14.04
CA ILE A 2 16.13 35.14 -13.05
C ILE A 2 15.62 33.85 -13.71
N GLU A 3 14.67 33.99 -14.64
CA GLU A 3 14.11 32.95 -15.49
C GLU A 3 15.20 32.19 -16.25
N ASN A 4 16.13 32.91 -16.91
CA ASN A 4 17.23 32.29 -17.65
C ASN A 4 18.22 31.58 -16.70
N ALA A 5 18.45 32.12 -15.50
CA ALA A 5 19.31 31.46 -14.52
C ALA A 5 18.71 30.14 -14.02
N ILE A 6 17.39 30.11 -13.80
CA ILE A 6 16.68 28.89 -13.40
C ILE A 6 16.70 27.86 -14.54
N LEU A 7 16.40 28.27 -15.79
CA LEU A 7 16.44 27.39 -16.95
C LEU A 7 17.83 26.78 -17.23
N LEU A 8 18.92 27.50 -16.92
CA LEU A 8 20.29 27.00 -17.08
C LEU A 8 20.74 26.11 -15.93
N THR A 9 20.26 26.36 -14.71
CA THR A 9 20.68 25.62 -13.50
C THR A 9 19.90 24.31 -13.35
N ILE A 10 18.65 24.27 -13.83
CA ILE A 10 17.76 23.11 -13.72
C ILE A 10 17.37 22.64 -15.13
N PRO A 11 18.12 21.71 -15.73
CA PRO A 11 17.91 21.24 -17.10
C PRO A 11 16.54 20.61 -17.33
N GLU A 12 15.90 20.14 -16.25
CA GLU A 12 14.59 19.48 -16.20
C GLU A 12 13.42 20.46 -16.35
N VAL A 13 13.66 21.76 -16.34
CA VAL A 13 12.60 22.76 -16.52
C VAL A 13 12.43 23.11 -17.99
N SER A 14 11.19 23.05 -18.48
CA SER A 14 10.84 23.39 -19.87
C SER A 14 10.54 24.86 -20.04
N TRP A 15 9.96 25.49 -19.01
CA TRP A 15 9.59 26.90 -19.00
C TRP A 15 9.46 27.40 -17.57
N VAL A 16 9.81 28.68 -17.37
CA VAL A 16 9.67 29.39 -16.10
C VAL A 16 9.09 30.77 -16.37
N SER A 17 8.12 31.19 -15.56
CA SER A 17 7.73 32.59 -15.42
C SER A 17 7.90 33.04 -13.98
N VAL A 18 8.46 34.24 -13.82
CA VAL A 18 8.65 34.88 -12.52
C VAL A 18 7.91 36.21 -12.54
N ASN A 19 6.85 36.32 -11.73
CA ASN A 19 6.05 37.54 -11.63
C ASN A 19 6.20 38.18 -10.25
N PHE A 20 6.52 39.47 -10.24
CA PHE A 20 6.64 40.27 -9.01
C PHE A 20 5.35 41.06 -8.77
N THR A 21 4.75 40.88 -7.60
CA THR A 21 3.61 41.71 -7.13
C THR A 21 3.97 42.29 -5.76
N GLY A 22 4.50 43.52 -5.76
CA GLY A 22 5.02 44.16 -4.54
C GLY A 22 6.18 43.37 -3.94
N THR A 23 6.04 42.89 -2.71
CA THR A 23 7.02 42.04 -2.02
C THR A 23 6.80 40.54 -2.24
N ARG A 24 5.78 40.14 -3.02
CA ARG A 24 5.48 38.74 -3.33
C ARG A 24 6.04 38.37 -4.70
N VAL A 25 6.72 37.22 -4.77
CA VAL A 25 7.15 36.60 -6.02
C VAL A 25 6.31 35.35 -6.26
N VAL A 26 5.73 35.23 -7.45
CA VAL A 26 5.03 34.03 -7.92
C VAL A 26 5.86 33.42 -9.04
N ILE A 27 6.29 32.18 -8.85
CA ILE A 27 7.08 31.44 -9.83
C ILE A 27 6.23 30.29 -10.34
N GLU A 28 6.03 30.25 -11.65
CA GLU A 28 5.36 29.15 -12.35
C GLU A 28 6.40 28.38 -13.14
N VAL A 29 6.45 27.07 -12.91
CA VAL A 29 7.44 26.16 -13.49
C VAL A 29 6.71 25.05 -14.21
N VAL A 30 7.09 24.79 -15.46
CA VAL A 30 6.63 23.62 -16.22
C VAL A 30 7.82 22.69 -16.43
N GLU A 31 7.74 21.49 -15.89
CA GLU A 31 8.79 20.47 -16.01
C GLU A 31 8.84 19.86 -17.42
N LYS A 32 10.03 19.53 -17.90
CA LYS A 32 10.24 18.72 -19.10
C LYS A 32 9.84 17.30 -18.79
N THR A 33 8.83 16.80 -19.49
CA THR A 33 8.56 15.37 -19.53
C THR A 33 9.54 14.73 -20.50
N ILE A 34 10.70 14.31 -20.01
CA ILE A 34 11.61 13.46 -20.80
C ILE A 34 10.92 12.09 -20.90
N PRO A 35 10.53 11.60 -22.09
CA PRO A 35 10.02 10.24 -22.20
C PRO A 35 11.12 9.31 -21.70
N LYS A 36 10.83 8.53 -20.64
CA LYS A 36 11.75 7.50 -20.16
C LYS A 36 12.15 6.66 -21.36
N GLN A 37 13.45 6.60 -21.64
CA GLN A 37 13.97 5.74 -22.69
C GLN A 37 13.50 4.32 -22.36
N GLU A 38 12.64 3.76 -23.21
CA GLU A 38 12.10 2.42 -22.97
C GLU A 38 13.27 1.45 -22.91
N ASP A 39 13.43 0.80 -21.76
CA ASP A 39 14.41 -0.26 -21.61
C ASP A 39 14.08 -1.37 -22.61
N LYS A 40 14.97 -1.60 -23.58
CA LYS A 40 14.82 -2.61 -24.63
C LYS A 40 15.44 -3.95 -24.24
N ALA A 41 15.88 -4.10 -22.99
CA ALA A 41 16.41 -5.35 -22.49
C ALA A 41 15.42 -6.51 -22.75
N PRO A 42 15.89 -7.67 -23.23
CA PRO A 42 15.06 -8.84 -23.37
C PRO A 42 14.39 -9.23 -22.04
N ALA A 43 13.10 -9.52 -22.11
CA ALA A 43 12.27 -9.76 -20.94
C ALA A 43 11.19 -10.80 -21.27
N HIS A 44 10.80 -11.56 -20.26
CA HIS A 44 9.59 -12.38 -20.27
C HIS A 44 8.42 -11.58 -19.70
N ILE A 45 7.20 -11.97 -20.05
CA ILE A 45 6.02 -11.63 -19.23
C ILE A 45 5.76 -12.82 -18.33
N VAL A 46 5.75 -12.58 -17.03
CA VAL A 46 5.45 -13.57 -16.01
C VAL A 46 4.17 -13.19 -15.27
N SER A 47 3.56 -14.17 -14.59
CA SER A 47 2.37 -13.94 -13.81
C SER A 47 2.67 -13.22 -12.49
N ASP A 48 1.94 -12.15 -12.18
CA ASP A 48 1.98 -11.54 -10.84
C ASP A 48 1.13 -12.31 -9.81
N ARG A 49 0.20 -13.16 -10.27
CA ARG A 49 -0.79 -13.83 -9.42
C ARG A 49 -1.12 -15.26 -9.87
N ASP A 50 -1.72 -16.03 -8.98
CA ASP A 50 -2.30 -17.31 -9.33
C ASP A 50 -3.64 -17.10 -10.05
N GLY A 51 -3.96 -17.91 -11.04
CA GLY A 51 -5.22 -17.77 -11.77
C GLY A 51 -5.43 -18.74 -12.91
N ILE A 52 -6.57 -18.62 -13.59
CA ILE A 52 -6.89 -19.39 -14.80
C ILE A 52 -6.89 -18.46 -16.01
N ILE A 53 -6.11 -18.79 -17.04
CA ILE A 53 -5.96 -17.94 -18.23
C ILE A 53 -7.27 -17.86 -19.01
N MET A 54 -7.75 -16.64 -19.24
CA MET A 54 -9.00 -16.38 -19.98
C MET A 54 -8.71 -15.89 -21.41
N GLU A 55 -7.70 -15.04 -21.58
CA GLU A 55 -7.36 -14.40 -22.84
C GLU A 55 -5.85 -14.08 -22.89
N ILE A 56 -5.23 -14.25 -24.05
CA ILE A 56 -3.81 -13.94 -24.29
C ILE A 56 -3.71 -13.14 -25.58
N ILE A 57 -3.12 -11.97 -25.52
CA ILE A 57 -2.80 -11.12 -26.67
C ILE A 57 -1.29 -10.84 -26.62
N ALA A 58 -0.49 -11.61 -27.36
CA ALA A 58 0.94 -11.38 -27.46
C ALA A 58 1.24 -10.41 -28.62
N LEU A 59 1.88 -9.29 -28.31
CA LEU A 59 2.35 -8.29 -29.28
C LEU A 59 3.80 -8.57 -29.70
N ALA A 60 4.63 -8.99 -28.74
CA ALA A 60 5.99 -9.46 -28.97
C ALA A 60 6.30 -10.64 -28.05
N GLY A 61 7.09 -11.60 -28.55
CA GLY A 61 7.39 -12.83 -27.85
C GLY A 61 6.49 -14.01 -28.27
N GLN A 62 6.72 -15.16 -27.65
CA GLN A 62 5.97 -16.39 -27.90
C GLN A 62 5.11 -16.74 -26.67
N PRO A 63 3.77 -16.91 -26.81
CA PRO A 63 2.93 -17.40 -25.72
C PRO A 63 3.42 -18.75 -25.20
N ALA A 64 3.55 -18.86 -23.88
CA ALA A 64 3.94 -20.10 -23.20
C ALA A 64 2.75 -20.86 -22.58
N VAL A 65 1.60 -20.18 -22.44
CA VAL A 65 0.36 -20.71 -21.88
C VAL A 65 -0.78 -20.60 -22.90
N LYS A 66 -1.90 -21.28 -22.63
CA LYS A 66 -3.14 -21.21 -23.43
C LYS A 66 -4.35 -20.92 -22.54
N LYS A 67 -5.45 -20.52 -23.17
CA LYS A 67 -6.73 -20.34 -22.48
C LYS A 67 -7.14 -21.62 -21.76
N GLY A 68 -7.54 -21.47 -20.49
CA GLY A 68 -7.92 -22.57 -19.59
C GLY A 68 -6.79 -23.13 -18.75
N ASP A 69 -5.54 -22.74 -18.99
CA ASP A 69 -4.41 -23.16 -18.15
C ASP A 69 -4.48 -22.50 -16.77
N THR A 70 -4.10 -23.24 -15.73
CA THR A 70 -3.88 -22.70 -14.39
C THR A 70 -2.42 -22.28 -14.27
N VAL A 71 -2.19 -21.05 -13.84
CA VAL A 71 -0.86 -20.47 -13.62
C VAL A 71 -0.67 -20.07 -12.17
N ARG A 72 0.58 -20.06 -11.73
CA ARG A 72 1.02 -19.53 -10.44
C ARG A 72 1.79 -18.23 -10.63
N LYS A 73 1.86 -17.44 -9.57
CA LYS A 73 2.75 -16.27 -9.50
C LYS A 73 4.18 -16.68 -9.87
N GLY A 74 4.76 -15.97 -10.82
CA GLY A 74 6.09 -16.18 -11.37
C GLY A 74 6.14 -17.07 -12.63
N ASP A 75 5.04 -17.73 -13.00
CA ASP A 75 5.02 -18.54 -14.21
C ASP A 75 5.20 -17.68 -15.47
N VAL A 76 5.99 -18.16 -16.43
CA VAL A 76 6.19 -17.47 -17.70
C VAL A 76 4.94 -17.59 -18.57
N LEU A 77 4.33 -16.45 -18.88
CA LEU A 77 3.13 -16.34 -19.70
C LEU A 77 3.48 -16.10 -21.18
N ILE A 78 4.44 -15.22 -21.44
CA ILE A 78 4.97 -14.92 -22.77
C ILE A 78 6.50 -14.93 -22.70
N LYS A 79 7.13 -15.82 -23.46
CA LYS A 79 8.59 -15.91 -23.59
C LYS A 79 9.10 -14.77 -24.46
N GLY A 80 10.23 -14.20 -24.04
CA GLY A 80 10.97 -13.15 -24.75
C GLY A 80 11.79 -13.71 -25.92
N ILE A 81 11.16 -14.49 -26.78
CA ILE A 81 11.77 -15.11 -27.97
C ILE A 81 10.97 -14.64 -29.19
N ALA A 82 11.66 -14.19 -30.24
CA ALA A 82 11.01 -13.81 -31.48
C ALA A 82 10.24 -15.01 -32.05
N PRO A 83 8.97 -14.83 -32.47
CA PRO A 83 8.23 -15.91 -33.12
C PRO A 83 8.94 -16.36 -34.40
N ASP A 84 8.99 -17.67 -34.65
CA ASP A 84 9.56 -18.25 -35.86
C ASP A 84 8.71 -17.84 -37.08
N ILE A 85 9.07 -16.73 -37.72
CA ILE A 85 8.53 -16.37 -39.03
C ILE A 85 9.29 -17.21 -40.04
N ALA A 86 8.86 -18.45 -40.26
CA ALA A 86 9.36 -19.23 -41.39
C ALA A 86 9.01 -18.46 -42.67
N PRO A 87 9.98 -18.01 -43.50
CA PRO A 87 9.66 -17.42 -44.78
C PRO A 87 9.00 -18.50 -45.63
N THR A 88 7.68 -18.41 -45.80
CA THR A 88 6.95 -19.22 -46.76
C THR A 88 7.26 -18.67 -48.15
N SER A 89 8.45 -18.99 -48.65
CA SER A 89 8.75 -18.87 -50.08
C SER A 89 7.94 -19.96 -50.80
N PRO A 90 6.98 -19.62 -51.68
CA PRO A 90 6.07 -20.63 -52.26
C PRO A 90 6.72 -21.62 -53.25
N ASN A 91 8.04 -21.53 -53.49
CA ASN A 91 8.67 -22.16 -54.65
C ASN A 91 10.08 -22.75 -54.36
N GLN A 92 10.25 -23.54 -53.30
CA GLN A 92 11.43 -24.41 -53.18
C GLN A 92 11.05 -25.81 -52.67
N PRO A 93 11.46 -26.91 -53.35
CA PRO A 93 11.22 -28.26 -52.87
C PRO A 93 11.96 -28.52 -51.56
N ALA A 94 11.28 -29.23 -50.67
CA ALA A 94 11.73 -29.59 -49.33
C ALA A 94 13.02 -30.41 -49.35
N GLN A 95 14.16 -29.75 -49.20
CA GLN A 95 15.42 -30.36 -48.79
C GLN A 95 16.30 -29.30 -48.12
N SER A 96 16.22 -29.21 -46.80
CA SER A 96 17.25 -28.60 -45.94
C SER A 96 17.03 -29.11 -44.52
N ALA A 97 18.06 -29.71 -43.93
CA ALA A 97 18.11 -30.04 -42.51
C ALA A 97 17.77 -28.81 -41.65
N PRO A 98 17.14 -28.97 -40.47
CA PRO A 98 16.82 -27.83 -39.62
C PRO A 98 18.12 -27.12 -39.22
N ILE A 99 18.35 -25.95 -39.81
CA ILE A 99 19.38 -25.03 -39.37
C ILE A 99 18.87 -24.49 -38.03
N THR A 100 19.38 -25.04 -36.93
CA THR A 100 19.14 -24.53 -35.57
C THR A 100 19.78 -23.16 -35.42
N THR A 101 19.11 -22.15 -35.93
CA THR A 101 19.43 -20.75 -35.65
C THR A 101 19.10 -20.50 -34.17
N PRO A 102 20.01 -19.92 -33.36
CA PRO A 102 19.70 -19.64 -31.97
C PRO A 102 18.52 -18.66 -31.88
N PRO A 103 17.56 -18.88 -30.96
CA PRO A 103 16.37 -18.05 -30.85
C PRO A 103 16.75 -16.59 -30.58
N GLN A 104 16.23 -15.67 -31.39
CA GLN A 104 16.45 -14.24 -31.19
C GLN A 104 15.68 -13.78 -29.95
N LEU A 105 16.39 -13.24 -28.95
CA LEU A 105 15.77 -12.71 -27.74
C LEU A 105 15.13 -11.35 -28.01
N VAL A 106 13.93 -11.16 -27.46
CA VAL A 106 13.15 -9.91 -27.55
C VAL A 106 12.56 -9.54 -26.20
N LYS A 107 12.17 -8.28 -26.03
CA LYS A 107 11.33 -7.86 -24.91
C LYS A 107 9.89 -8.32 -25.17
N ALA A 108 9.42 -9.30 -24.42
CA ALA A 108 8.03 -9.76 -24.52
C ALA A 108 7.06 -8.62 -24.14
N SER A 109 5.98 -8.49 -24.91
CA SER A 109 4.91 -7.53 -24.65
C SER A 109 3.56 -8.13 -25.04
N GLY A 110 2.52 -7.80 -24.27
CA GLY A 110 1.20 -8.38 -24.45
C GLY A 110 0.32 -8.22 -23.22
N ILE A 111 -0.93 -8.61 -23.36
CA ILE A 111 -1.95 -8.60 -22.30
C ILE A 111 -2.33 -10.05 -22.03
N VAL A 112 -2.30 -10.46 -20.76
CA VAL A 112 -2.70 -11.81 -20.36
C VAL A 112 -3.75 -11.70 -19.27
N LYS A 113 -5.02 -11.84 -19.68
CA LYS A 113 -6.13 -11.79 -18.71
C LYS A 113 -6.34 -13.15 -18.08
N ALA A 114 -6.42 -13.17 -16.76
CA ALA A 114 -6.74 -14.36 -16.00
C ALA A 114 -7.90 -14.12 -15.05
N ARG A 115 -8.60 -15.20 -14.74
CA ARG A 115 -9.57 -15.27 -13.65
C ARG A 115 -8.82 -15.47 -12.34
N VAL A 116 -9.04 -14.56 -11.38
CA VAL A 116 -8.35 -14.51 -10.09
C VAL A 116 -9.39 -14.45 -8.97
N TRP A 117 -9.04 -15.01 -7.81
CA TRP A 117 -9.89 -14.99 -6.61
C TRP A 117 -9.21 -14.24 -5.49
N TYR A 118 -9.98 -13.37 -4.84
CA TYR A 118 -9.59 -12.63 -3.65
C TYR A 118 -10.45 -13.08 -2.48
N GLU A 119 -9.84 -13.16 -1.31
CA GLU A 119 -10.55 -13.47 -0.08
C GLU A 119 -10.14 -12.50 1.02
N SER A 120 -11.11 -12.06 1.81
CA SER A 120 -10.89 -11.28 3.01
C SER A 120 -11.82 -11.72 4.12
N TYR A 121 -11.49 -11.30 5.34
CA TYR A 121 -12.28 -11.55 6.53
C TYR A 121 -12.55 -10.24 7.24
N GLY A 122 -13.73 -10.15 7.85
CA GLY A 122 -14.10 -9.06 8.73
C GLY A 122 -14.76 -9.62 9.97
N GLU A 123 -14.47 -8.99 11.09
CA GLU A 123 -14.86 -9.46 12.42
C GLU A 123 -15.48 -8.34 13.20
N ALA A 124 -16.46 -8.65 14.04
CA ALA A 124 -17.08 -7.72 14.98
C ALA A 124 -17.50 -8.45 16.25
N ALA A 125 -17.12 -7.90 17.41
CA ALA A 125 -17.54 -8.44 18.69
C ALA A 125 -18.96 -7.95 19.04
N LEU A 126 -19.80 -8.83 19.59
CA LEU A 126 -21.13 -8.49 20.11
C LEU A 126 -21.06 -7.63 21.37
N GLN A 127 -19.93 -7.66 22.06
CA GLN A 127 -19.68 -6.92 23.29
C GLN A 127 -18.35 -6.17 23.15
N GLN A 128 -18.39 -4.87 23.38
CA GLN A 128 -17.22 -4.00 23.35
C GLN A 128 -17.03 -3.34 24.72
N ILE A 129 -15.78 -3.25 25.17
CA ILE A 129 -15.44 -2.49 26.37
C ILE A 129 -15.07 -1.08 25.90
N ILE A 130 -15.90 -0.10 26.23
CA ILE A 130 -15.63 1.31 25.96
C ILE A 130 -15.10 1.95 27.23
N THR A 131 -13.93 2.57 27.13
CA THR A 131 -13.31 3.33 28.21
C THR A 131 -13.52 4.82 28.00
N GLU A 132 -14.15 5.48 28.96
CA GLU A 132 -14.39 6.92 28.91
C GLU A 132 -13.79 7.61 30.15
N ARG A 133 -13.28 8.83 29.96
CA ARG A 133 -12.80 9.66 31.09
C ARG A 133 -13.97 10.01 32.00
N THR A 134 -13.84 9.76 33.29
CA THR A 134 -14.88 10.11 34.28
C THR A 134 -14.92 11.61 34.58
N GLY A 135 -13.88 12.35 34.17
CA GLY A 135 -13.65 13.74 34.54
C GLY A 135 -12.84 13.91 35.82
N ARG A 136 -12.63 12.84 36.61
CA ARG A 136 -11.69 12.88 37.74
C ARG A 136 -10.25 12.78 37.23
N GLN A 137 -9.36 13.54 37.86
CA GLN A 137 -7.94 13.52 37.54
C GLN A 137 -7.10 13.72 38.80
N GLU A 138 -5.91 13.13 38.79
CA GLU A 138 -4.87 13.38 39.78
C GLU A 138 -3.63 13.95 39.08
N MET A 139 -2.90 14.82 39.77
CA MET A 139 -1.73 15.50 39.20
C MET A 139 -0.51 15.29 40.07
N GLU A 140 0.59 14.93 39.43
CA GLU A 140 1.93 14.86 40.02
C GLU A 140 2.84 15.88 39.32
N VAL A 141 3.57 16.64 40.14
CA VAL A 141 4.46 17.69 39.67
C VAL A 141 5.86 17.39 40.17
N LEU A 142 6.77 17.15 39.24
CA LEU A 142 8.17 16.83 39.50
C LEU A 142 9.03 17.97 38.97
N LEU A 143 9.88 18.53 39.81
CA LEU A 143 10.93 19.46 39.38
C LEU A 143 12.25 18.71 39.24
N HIS A 144 12.97 19.02 38.18
CA HIS A 144 14.30 18.51 37.87
C HIS A 144 15.27 19.70 37.82
N PHE A 145 16.37 19.56 38.55
CA PHE A 145 17.44 20.55 38.64
C PHE A 145 18.77 19.81 38.42
N GLY A 146 19.26 19.79 37.18
CA GLY A 146 20.39 18.92 36.81
C GLY A 146 20.01 17.44 36.99
N GLU A 147 20.81 16.68 37.75
CA GLU A 147 20.57 15.26 38.07
C GLU A 147 19.59 15.04 39.23
N ASN A 148 19.24 16.09 39.97
CA ASN A 148 18.38 15.99 41.15
C ASN A 148 16.92 16.18 40.79
N GLN A 149 16.03 15.39 41.42
CA GLN A 149 14.59 15.46 41.25
C GLN A 149 13.87 15.68 42.59
N ILE A 150 12.89 16.59 42.60
CA ILE A 150 12.05 16.89 43.76
C ILE A 150 10.58 16.86 43.34
N ALA A 151 9.76 16.08 44.04
CA ALA A 151 8.31 16.07 43.84
C ALA A 151 7.65 17.24 44.60
N LEU A 152 7.08 18.20 43.88
CA LEU A 152 6.30 19.30 44.46
C LEU A 152 4.89 18.86 44.86
N LYS A 153 4.28 17.99 44.05
CA LYS A 153 3.01 17.35 44.34
C LYS A 153 3.13 15.88 43.94
N ARG A 154 2.77 14.97 44.85
CA ARG A 154 2.70 13.54 44.57
C ARG A 154 1.26 13.14 44.34
N ALA A 155 1.03 12.31 43.33
CA ALA A 155 -0.26 11.63 43.16
C ALA A 155 -0.31 10.38 44.07
N PRO A 156 -1.52 9.91 44.45
CA PRO A 156 -1.72 8.60 45.07
C PRO A 156 -1.17 7.46 44.21
N GLN A 157 -0.84 6.32 44.83
CA GLN A 157 -0.31 5.13 44.14
C GLN A 157 -1.12 3.88 44.53
N PRO A 158 -1.89 3.28 43.60
CA PRO A 158 -2.16 3.76 42.25
C PRO A 158 -3.02 5.04 42.25
N PRO A 159 -2.95 5.90 41.21
CA PRO A 159 -3.79 7.11 41.13
C PRO A 159 -5.29 6.79 41.04
N PHE A 160 -5.65 5.76 40.27
CA PHE A 160 -7.00 5.21 40.14
C PHE A 160 -6.92 3.70 39.79
N ASP A 161 -8.05 2.99 39.85
CA ASP A 161 -8.12 1.58 39.44
C ASP A 161 -7.90 1.40 37.92
N LEU A 162 -8.44 2.32 37.12
CA LEU A 162 -8.20 2.42 35.68
C LEU A 162 -7.94 3.89 35.31
N TYR A 163 -6.83 4.15 34.65
CA TYR A 163 -6.45 5.50 34.25
C TYR A 163 -5.58 5.50 32.99
N GLU A 164 -5.54 6.64 32.33
CA GLU A 164 -4.51 6.99 31.36
C GLU A 164 -3.70 8.18 31.87
N SER A 165 -2.48 8.36 31.36
CA SER A 165 -1.61 9.45 31.77
C SER A 165 -1.23 10.35 30.60
N GLU A 166 -1.13 11.65 30.91
CA GLU A 166 -0.59 12.67 30.03
C GLU A 166 0.59 13.33 30.73
N ILE A 167 1.74 13.34 30.06
CA ILE A 167 2.99 13.87 30.59
C ILE A 167 3.35 15.14 29.82
N ILE A 168 3.47 16.25 30.55
CA ILE A 168 3.85 17.54 29.99
C ILE A 168 5.19 17.96 30.60
N HIS A 169 6.19 18.15 29.74
CA HIS A 169 7.47 18.72 30.12
C HIS A 169 7.45 20.23 29.87
N LYS A 170 7.78 21.01 30.90
CA LYS A 170 7.97 22.47 30.78
C LYS A 170 9.36 22.84 31.26
N THR A 171 10.13 23.46 30.38
CA THR A 171 11.37 24.13 30.70
C THR A 171 11.02 25.54 31.22
N LEU A 172 11.59 25.93 32.37
CA LEU A 172 11.47 27.30 32.83
C LEU A 172 12.48 28.18 32.06
N PRO A 173 12.09 29.38 31.61
CA PRO A 173 13.01 30.28 30.93
C PRO A 173 14.19 30.63 31.85
N GLN A 174 15.39 30.75 31.27
CA GLN A 174 16.62 31.07 31.99
C GLN A 174 16.45 32.36 32.80
N TRP A 175 16.23 32.22 34.11
CA TRP A 175 16.19 33.35 35.02
C TRP A 175 17.60 33.70 35.49
N ARG A 176 17.97 34.98 35.30
CA ARG A 176 19.12 35.74 35.83
C ARG A 176 20.37 34.90 36.17
N ASN A 177 21.34 34.87 35.25
CA ASN A 177 22.69 34.30 35.40
C ASN A 177 22.76 32.85 35.95
N SER A 178 21.73 32.02 35.74
CA SER A 178 21.72 30.64 36.25
C SER A 178 22.42 29.68 35.28
N GLN A 179 23.44 28.96 35.76
CA GLN A 179 24.06 27.81 35.08
C GLN A 179 23.21 26.53 35.16
N PHE A 180 22.01 26.60 35.74
CA PHE A 180 21.13 25.46 36.00
C PHE A 180 19.85 25.55 35.17
N SER A 181 19.59 24.53 34.35
CA SER A 181 18.30 24.30 33.68
C SER A 181 17.31 23.72 34.68
N VAL A 182 16.18 24.40 34.86
CA VAL A 182 15.07 23.91 35.67
C VAL A 182 13.98 23.39 34.76
N GLU A 183 13.66 22.12 34.92
CA GLU A 183 12.61 21.46 34.15
C GLU A 183 11.52 20.99 35.11
N SER A 184 10.27 21.09 34.67
CA SER A 184 9.13 20.55 35.40
C SER A 184 8.45 19.50 34.53
N THR A 185 8.17 18.35 35.12
CA THR A 185 7.34 17.31 34.54
C THR A 185 6.02 17.31 35.28
N LEU A 186 4.95 17.56 34.55
CA LEU A 186 3.59 17.48 35.02
C LEU A 186 2.96 16.19 34.48
N ASN A 187 2.74 15.23 35.38
CA ASN A 187 2.02 14.00 35.09
C ASN A 187 0.56 14.19 35.50
N THR A 188 -0.35 14.14 34.54
CA THR A 188 -1.80 14.17 34.78
C THR A 188 -2.36 12.78 34.54
N TYR A 189 -2.99 12.20 35.55
CA TYR A 189 -3.64 10.90 35.50
C TYR A 189 -5.15 11.13 35.38
N TYR A 190 -5.77 10.70 34.29
CA TYR A 190 -7.21 10.79 34.08
C TYR A 190 -7.86 9.47 34.42
N GLU A 191 -8.83 9.48 35.33
CA GLU A 191 -9.57 8.27 35.64
C GLU A 191 -10.45 7.86 34.45
N LEU A 192 -10.44 6.57 34.16
CA LEU A 192 -11.28 5.94 33.16
C LEU A 192 -12.36 5.08 33.84
N ARG A 193 -13.54 5.03 33.22
CA ARG A 193 -14.57 4.05 33.52
C ARG A 193 -14.75 3.16 32.29
N ALA A 194 -14.59 1.85 32.51
CA ALA A 194 -14.95 0.85 31.52
C ALA A 194 -16.46 0.58 31.60
N SER A 195 -17.12 0.58 30.45
CA SER A 195 -18.53 0.18 30.31
C SER A 195 -18.64 -0.90 29.25
N LEU A 196 -19.49 -1.91 29.52
CA LEU A 196 -19.82 -2.94 28.55
C LEU A 196 -20.88 -2.38 27.61
N HIS A 197 -20.54 -2.26 26.34
CA HIS A 197 -21.46 -1.87 25.28
C HIS A 197 -21.81 -3.11 24.46
N GLU A 198 -23.08 -3.53 24.49
CA GLU A 198 -23.57 -4.64 23.70
C GLU A 198 -24.19 -4.13 22.40
N ILE A 199 -23.80 -4.72 21.29
CA ILE A 199 -24.40 -4.45 19.98
C ILE A 199 -25.20 -5.67 19.53
N SER A 200 -26.24 -5.42 18.73
CA SER A 200 -27.05 -6.51 18.18
C SER A 200 -26.23 -7.38 17.21
N VAL A 201 -26.64 -8.63 17.05
CA VAL A 201 -26.03 -9.55 16.07
C VAL A 201 -26.10 -9.00 14.65
N GLU A 202 -27.16 -8.28 14.32
CA GLU A 202 -27.32 -7.64 13.00
C GLU A 202 -26.30 -6.50 12.80
N GLN A 203 -26.13 -5.63 13.80
CA GLN A 203 -25.11 -4.57 13.75
C GLN A 203 -23.69 -5.14 13.64
N ALA A 204 -23.35 -6.16 14.44
CA ALA A 204 -22.05 -6.82 14.36
C ALA A 204 -21.83 -7.47 12.99
N ARG A 205 -22.87 -8.08 12.41
CA ARG A 205 -22.82 -8.66 11.06
C ARG A 205 -22.56 -7.59 10.00
N ASP A 206 -23.23 -6.45 10.07
CA ASP A 206 -23.03 -5.37 9.10
C ASP A 206 -21.64 -4.73 9.23
N GLU A 207 -21.15 -4.56 10.46
CA GLU A 207 -19.82 -4.05 10.72
C GLU A 207 -18.72 -5.00 10.23
N ALA A 208 -18.84 -6.30 10.55
CA ALA A 208 -17.95 -7.34 10.04
C ALA A 208 -17.97 -7.40 8.50
N LYS A 209 -19.15 -7.28 7.89
CA LYS A 209 -19.31 -7.28 6.43
C LYS A 209 -18.63 -6.06 5.80
N ALA A 210 -18.82 -4.88 6.39
CA ALA A 210 -18.20 -3.64 5.92
C ALA A 210 -16.68 -3.73 5.97
N ARG A 211 -16.12 -4.22 7.09
CA ARG A 211 -14.67 -4.47 7.24
C ARG A 211 -14.14 -5.43 6.18
N ALA A 212 -14.81 -6.56 5.95
CA ALA A 212 -14.40 -7.54 4.96
C ALA A 212 -14.44 -6.95 3.53
N LEU A 213 -15.53 -6.26 3.18
CA LEU A 213 -15.68 -5.62 1.86
C LEU A 213 -14.64 -4.53 1.62
N GLN A 214 -14.35 -3.71 2.62
CA GLN A 214 -13.31 -2.69 2.53
C GLN A 214 -11.93 -3.33 2.31
N SER A 215 -11.61 -4.36 3.08
CA SER A 215 -10.33 -5.08 2.98
C SER A 215 -10.14 -5.72 1.60
N VAL A 216 -11.16 -6.41 1.05
CA VAL A 216 -11.02 -7.03 -0.27
C VAL A 216 -10.92 -5.98 -1.38
N GLN A 217 -11.66 -4.88 -1.28
CA GLN A 217 -11.65 -3.81 -2.27
C GLN A 217 -10.27 -3.14 -2.39
N GLN A 218 -9.50 -3.07 -1.30
CA GLN A 218 -8.13 -2.56 -1.30
C GLN A 218 -7.13 -3.49 -2.00
N SER A 219 -7.44 -4.79 -2.08
CA SER A 219 -6.56 -5.79 -2.72
C SER A 219 -6.80 -5.95 -4.22
N ILE A 220 -8.00 -5.61 -4.69
CA ILE A 220 -8.41 -5.73 -6.10
C ILE A 220 -7.92 -4.49 -6.88
N PRO A 221 -7.17 -4.66 -7.98
CA PRO A 221 -6.70 -3.54 -8.78
C PRO A 221 -7.86 -2.85 -9.50
N GLU A 222 -7.77 -1.54 -9.73
CA GLU A 222 -8.84 -0.75 -10.36
C GLU A 222 -9.18 -1.20 -11.78
N SER A 223 -8.22 -1.80 -12.48
CA SER A 223 -8.39 -2.35 -13.83
C SER A 223 -9.10 -3.70 -13.86
N ALA A 224 -9.34 -4.35 -12.72
CA ALA A 224 -9.99 -5.64 -12.64
C ALA A 224 -11.50 -5.54 -12.91
N GLN A 225 -12.01 -6.46 -13.71
CA GLN A 225 -13.44 -6.65 -13.89
C GLN A 225 -13.96 -7.67 -12.87
N ILE A 226 -14.86 -7.25 -11.98
CA ILE A 226 -15.49 -8.16 -11.01
C ILE A 226 -16.54 -9.02 -11.71
N LEU A 227 -16.44 -10.34 -11.57
CA LEU A 227 -17.40 -11.31 -12.08
C LEU A 227 -18.44 -11.70 -11.02
N ALA A 228 -17.97 -12.03 -9.82
CA ALA A 228 -18.82 -12.53 -8.75
C ALA A 228 -18.30 -12.09 -7.37
N ARG A 229 -19.23 -12.02 -6.41
CA ARG A 229 -18.94 -11.79 -5.00
C ARG A 229 -19.73 -12.78 -4.17
N ASN A 230 -19.08 -13.51 -3.27
CA ASN A 230 -19.72 -14.37 -2.29
C ASN A 230 -19.44 -13.86 -0.89
N ILE A 231 -20.45 -13.92 -0.03
CA ILE A 231 -20.37 -13.50 1.37
C ILE A 231 -20.87 -14.65 2.23
N GLU A 232 -20.03 -15.09 3.15
CA GLU A 232 -20.30 -16.21 4.01
C GLU A 232 -20.12 -15.80 5.47
N ILE A 233 -21.08 -16.15 6.32
CA ILE A 233 -20.95 -15.97 7.78
C ILE A 233 -20.32 -17.24 8.32
N LEU A 234 -19.14 -17.10 8.93
CA LEU A 234 -18.43 -18.22 9.51
C LEU A 234 -18.96 -18.51 10.91
N LYS A 235 -19.35 -19.76 11.15
CA LYS A 235 -19.71 -20.24 12.48
C LYS A 235 -18.42 -20.50 13.26
N LEU A 236 -18.17 -19.67 14.25
CA LEU A 236 -17.05 -19.82 15.18
C LEU A 236 -17.54 -20.43 16.50
N ASN A 237 -16.62 -21.02 17.26
CA ASN A 237 -16.88 -21.47 18.63
C ASN A 237 -16.82 -20.32 19.66
N GLU A 238 -16.69 -19.08 19.18
CA GLU A 238 -16.62 -17.87 19.98
C GLU A 238 -17.98 -17.16 19.96
N PRO A 239 -18.80 -17.28 21.02
CA PRO A 239 -20.19 -16.81 21.00
C PRO A 239 -20.31 -15.28 20.86
N ASN A 240 -19.26 -14.53 21.24
CA ASN A 240 -19.24 -13.07 21.23
C ASN A 240 -18.62 -12.48 19.96
N LEU A 241 -18.33 -13.28 18.94
CA LEU A 241 -17.64 -12.83 17.73
C LEU A 241 -18.40 -13.23 16.46
N VAL A 242 -18.70 -12.25 15.62
CA VAL A 242 -19.21 -12.48 14.26
C VAL A 242 -18.06 -12.35 13.29
N ARG A 243 -17.80 -13.39 12.49
CA ARG A 243 -16.80 -13.37 11.40
C ARG A 243 -17.49 -13.60 10.06
N ILE A 244 -17.15 -12.76 9.09
CA ILE A 244 -17.64 -12.82 7.73
C ILE A 244 -16.45 -13.01 6.79
N LYS A 245 -16.56 -14.01 5.92
CA LYS A 245 -15.67 -14.21 4.78
C LYS A 245 -16.29 -13.58 3.54
N VAL A 246 -15.51 -12.79 2.82
CA VAL A 246 -15.88 -12.28 1.49
C VAL A 246 -14.91 -12.86 0.48
N GLY A 247 -15.44 -13.50 -0.56
CA GLY A 247 -14.67 -13.86 -1.74
C GLY A 247 -15.12 -13.03 -2.95
N VAL A 248 -14.17 -12.70 -3.81
CA VAL A 248 -14.41 -11.95 -5.05
C VAL A 248 -13.67 -12.61 -6.19
N GLU A 249 -14.38 -12.89 -7.26
CA GLU A 249 -13.82 -13.41 -8.51
C GLU A 249 -13.69 -12.27 -9.51
N THR A 250 -12.51 -12.09 -10.10
CA THR A 250 -12.21 -11.05 -11.08
C THR A 250 -11.65 -11.63 -12.37
N VAL A 251 -11.69 -10.84 -13.44
CA VAL A 251 -10.84 -10.99 -14.62
C VAL A 251 -9.95 -9.75 -14.73
N GLU A 252 -8.65 -9.96 -14.75
CA GLU A 252 -7.65 -8.89 -14.75
C GLU A 252 -6.41 -9.30 -15.53
N ASP A 253 -5.63 -8.31 -16.00
CA ASP A 253 -4.32 -8.56 -16.57
C ASP A 253 -3.33 -8.91 -15.45
N ILE A 254 -2.70 -10.07 -15.58
CA ILE A 254 -1.75 -10.61 -14.58
C ILE A 254 -0.30 -10.52 -15.08
N GLY A 255 -0.06 -10.01 -16.29
CA GLY A 255 1.26 -9.97 -16.90
C GLY A 255 2.15 -8.86 -16.35
N ILE A 256 3.33 -9.23 -15.84
CA ILE A 256 4.39 -8.29 -15.47
C ILE A 256 5.70 -8.62 -16.19
N SER A 257 6.46 -7.59 -16.56
CA SER A 257 7.73 -7.74 -17.27
C SER A 257 8.83 -8.19 -16.31
N GLN A 258 9.52 -9.29 -16.62
CA GLN A 258 10.69 -9.79 -15.91
C GLN A 258 11.89 -9.89 -16.86
N MET A 259 12.99 -9.20 -16.55
CA MET A 259 14.22 -9.25 -17.35
C MET A 259 14.78 -10.67 -17.43
N ILE A 260 15.31 -11.04 -18.59
CA ILE A 260 16.04 -12.29 -18.77
C ILE A 260 17.45 -12.06 -18.21
N SER A 261 17.77 -12.66 -17.06
CA SER A 261 19.13 -12.67 -16.55
C SER A 261 20.02 -13.44 -17.53
N GLN A 262 21.06 -12.77 -18.05
CA GLN A 262 22.11 -13.40 -18.85
C GLN A 262 23.13 -14.13 -17.97
#